data_AF-A0A8T1SFA1-F1
#
_entry.id   AF-A0A8T1SFA1-F1
#
_cell.length_a   1.000
_cell.length_b   1.000
_cell.length_c   1.000
_cell.angle_alpha   90.00
_cell.angle_beta   90.00
_cell.angle_gamma   90.00
#
_symmetry.space_group_name_H-M   'P 1'
#
loop_
_entity.id
_entity.type
_entity.pdbx_description
1 polymer ?
#
loop_
_entity_poly.entity_id
_entity_poly.type
_entity_poly.pdbx_seq_one_letter_code
_entity_poly.pdbx_strand_id
1 'polypeptide(L)'
;MSDWYTIYPRDCNAMTVLCDMHTDGGGWIVFQRRIDGSVDFFRDWNSYKRGFGSLVSEFWLGNDNIHLLTSLGPNELRVDLRDFENNYQFARFSSFEIAEETEKYRLILGDFINGTAGDSLTEHNGMMFTTHDSDNDLSIVNCAGTFQGAWWYRNCHVSNLNGLYLNGVHESFGAGVNWSSGKGRQYSYWLSEMKIRPV
;
A
#
# COMPACT_ATOMS: atom_id res chain seq x y z
N MET A 1 4.82 15.20 -16.10
CA MET A 1 3.75 14.20 -16.17
C MET A 1 4.19 13.01 -15.35
N SER A 2 3.27 12.35 -14.66
CA SER A 2 3.56 11.03 -14.09
C SER A 2 3.48 10.00 -15.22
N ASP A 3 4.49 9.14 -15.34
CA ASP A 3 4.62 8.21 -16.46
C ASP A 3 5.40 6.96 -16.04
N TRP A 4 5.40 5.95 -16.89
CA TRP A 4 6.14 4.71 -16.69
C TRP A 4 7.58 4.83 -17.19
N TYR A 5 8.52 4.47 -16.33
CA TYR A 5 9.95 4.49 -16.63
C TYR A 5 10.55 3.12 -16.35
N THR A 6 11.54 2.73 -17.17
CA THR A 6 12.41 1.59 -16.86
C THR A 6 13.57 2.06 -16.00
N ILE A 7 13.73 1.45 -14.82
CA ILE A 7 14.84 1.67 -13.90
C ILE A 7 15.64 0.38 -13.73
N TYR A 8 16.85 0.51 -13.17
CA TYR A 8 17.77 -0.59 -12.92
C TYR A 8 18.20 -0.55 -11.45
N PRO A 9 17.41 -1.11 -10.51
CA PRO A 9 17.67 -0.98 -9.08
C PRO A 9 18.97 -1.65 -8.64
N ARG A 10 19.33 -2.78 -9.27
CA ARG A 10 20.60 -3.46 -9.08
C ARG A 10 21.06 -4.09 -10.41
N ASP A 11 22.29 -3.76 -10.81
CA ASP A 11 22.92 -4.24 -12.04
C ASP A 11 22.04 -4.05 -13.30
N CYS A 12 21.82 -5.12 -14.09
CA CYS A 12 21.04 -5.12 -15.31
C CYS A 12 19.59 -5.58 -15.12
N ASN A 13 19.07 -5.62 -13.88
CA ASN A 13 17.69 -6.05 -13.62
C ASN A 13 16.73 -4.88 -13.91
N ALA A 14 16.17 -4.87 -15.12
CA ALA A 14 15.22 -3.85 -15.55
C ALA A 14 13.87 -4.00 -14.83
N MET A 15 13.35 -2.91 -14.29
CA MET A 15 12.02 -2.83 -13.68
C MET A 15 11.27 -1.64 -14.26
N THR A 16 10.01 -1.84 -14.64
CA THR A 16 9.13 -0.76 -15.10
C THR A 16 8.31 -0.25 -13.92
N VAL A 17 8.43 1.04 -13.61
CA VAL A 17 7.79 1.68 -12.46
C VAL A 17 7.04 2.94 -12.86
N LEU A 18 5.97 3.25 -12.14
CA LEU A 18 5.25 4.51 -12.30
C LEU A 18 5.93 5.58 -11.46
N CYS A 19 6.42 6.65 -12.10
CA CYS A 19 7.03 7.78 -11.40
C CYS A 19 6.03 8.93 -11.31
N ASP A 20 5.73 9.39 -10.09
CA ASP A 20 5.03 10.64 -9.84
C ASP A 20 6.04 11.79 -9.73
N MET A 21 6.01 12.65 -10.74
CA MET A 21 6.94 13.77 -10.92
C MET A 21 6.35 15.12 -10.52
N HIS A 22 5.21 15.14 -9.82
CA HIS A 22 4.50 16.37 -9.48
C HIS A 22 4.23 16.53 -7.99
N THR A 23 3.79 15.46 -7.32
CA THR A 23 3.39 15.53 -5.93
C THR A 23 4.58 15.88 -5.05
N ASP A 24 4.47 16.96 -4.28
CA ASP A 24 5.48 17.34 -3.27
C ASP A 24 6.92 17.39 -3.82
N GLY A 25 7.09 18.00 -4.99
CA GLY A 25 8.39 18.11 -5.68
C GLY A 25 8.75 16.94 -6.60
N GLY A 26 7.93 15.88 -6.64
CA GLY A 26 8.10 14.73 -7.54
C GLY A 26 9.22 13.78 -7.13
N GLY A 27 9.57 12.86 -8.04
CA GLY A 27 10.59 11.84 -7.82
C GLY A 27 10.11 10.63 -7.01
N TRP A 28 8.80 10.41 -6.98
CA TRP A 28 8.20 9.30 -6.23
C TRP A 28 8.02 8.08 -7.13
N ILE A 29 8.38 6.89 -6.64
CA ILE A 29 8.03 5.61 -7.26
C ILE A 29 6.73 5.12 -6.63
N VAL A 30 5.67 5.01 -7.43
CA VAL A 30 4.37 4.49 -7.01
C VAL A 30 4.39 2.96 -7.08
N PHE A 31 4.12 2.31 -5.95
CA PHE A 31 4.11 0.83 -5.86
C PHE A 31 2.71 0.24 -5.64
N GLN A 32 1.73 1.06 -5.28
CA GLN A 32 0.33 0.67 -5.18
C GLN A 32 -0.54 1.78 -5.78
N ARG A 33 -1.56 1.40 -6.55
CA ARG A 33 -2.55 2.33 -7.09
C ARG A 33 -3.95 1.71 -7.16
N ARG A 34 -4.94 2.40 -6.59
CA ARG A 34 -6.39 2.15 -6.71
C ARG A 34 -7.05 3.41 -7.28
N ILE A 35 -7.98 3.25 -8.23
CA ILE A 35 -8.63 4.39 -8.90
C ILE A 35 -10.03 4.09 -9.46
N ASP A 36 -10.37 2.83 -9.72
CA ASP A 36 -11.63 2.50 -10.40
C ASP A 36 -12.21 1.12 -10.05
N GLY A 37 -11.51 0.30 -9.27
CA GLY A 37 -11.93 -1.06 -8.93
C GLY A 37 -11.87 -2.05 -10.10
N SER A 38 -11.17 -1.72 -11.19
CA SER A 38 -11.03 -2.59 -12.37
C SER A 38 -10.16 -3.82 -12.10
N VAL A 39 -9.34 -3.80 -11.05
CA VAL A 39 -8.48 -4.92 -10.67
C VAL A 39 -8.92 -5.49 -9.32
N ASP A 40 -9.08 -6.81 -9.29
CA ASP A 40 -9.29 -7.54 -8.04
C ASP A 40 -7.99 -7.59 -7.22
N PHE A 41 -8.05 -7.10 -5.97
CA PHE A 41 -6.95 -7.10 -5.00
C PHE A 41 -7.09 -8.22 -3.95
N PHE A 42 -8.18 -8.98 -3.91
CA PHE A 42 -8.31 -10.13 -3.02
C PHE A 42 -7.57 -11.34 -3.61
N ARG A 43 -6.24 -11.29 -3.53
CA ARG A 43 -5.31 -12.23 -4.20
C ARG A 43 -4.46 -13.02 -3.21
N ASP A 44 -3.89 -14.10 -3.73
CA ASP A 44 -3.02 -15.01 -3.01
C ASP A 44 -1.60 -14.45 -2.77
N TRP A 45 -0.83 -15.14 -1.93
CA TRP A 45 0.56 -14.79 -1.59
C TRP A 45 1.43 -14.62 -2.84
N ASN A 46 1.34 -15.56 -3.78
CA ASN A 46 2.17 -15.57 -4.98
C ASN A 46 1.88 -14.40 -5.94
N SER A 47 0.65 -13.91 -5.94
CA SER A 47 0.26 -12.70 -6.68
C SER A 47 0.85 -11.47 -6.02
N TYR A 48 0.73 -11.32 -4.70
CA TYR A 48 1.32 -10.19 -3.97
C TYR A 48 2.84 -10.19 -4.00
N LYS A 49 3.47 -11.36 -4.01
CA LYS A 49 4.92 -11.53 -4.19
C LYS A 49 5.41 -10.95 -5.51
N ARG A 50 4.80 -11.39 -6.63
CA ARG A 50 5.25 -11.05 -7.99
C ARG A 50 4.73 -9.71 -8.50
N GLY A 51 3.63 -9.22 -7.93
CA GLY A 51 2.90 -8.06 -8.44
C GLY A 51 1.82 -8.45 -9.44
N PHE A 52 0.83 -7.56 -9.59
CA PHE A 52 -0.32 -7.77 -10.46
C PHE A 52 -0.96 -6.42 -10.85
N GLY A 53 -1.87 -6.47 -11.82
CA GLY A 53 -2.66 -5.34 -12.26
C GLY A 53 -2.26 -4.82 -13.64
N SER A 54 -2.42 -3.52 -13.82
CA SER A 54 -2.36 -2.85 -15.12
C SER A 54 -1.53 -1.58 -15.03
N LEU A 55 -0.69 -1.35 -16.04
CA LEU A 55 0.08 -0.10 -16.15
C LEU A 55 -0.82 1.13 -16.34
N VAL A 56 -2.02 0.96 -16.89
CA VAL A 56 -2.91 2.09 -17.20
C VAL A 56 -3.97 2.36 -16.13
N SER A 57 -4.18 1.45 -15.17
CA SER A 57 -5.17 1.61 -14.11
C SER A 57 -4.60 1.33 -12.72
N GLU A 58 -4.90 0.15 -12.17
CA GLU A 58 -4.63 -0.25 -10.79
C GLU A 58 -3.58 -1.35 -10.75
N PHE A 59 -2.69 -1.30 -9.77
CA PHE A 59 -1.66 -2.33 -9.63
C PHE A 59 -1.09 -2.40 -8.21
N TRP A 60 -0.47 -3.55 -7.94
CA TRP A 60 0.49 -3.75 -6.87
C TRP A 60 1.82 -4.16 -7.50
N LEU A 61 2.90 -3.44 -7.20
CA LEU A 61 4.20 -3.63 -7.87
C LEU A 61 4.82 -5.00 -7.59
N GLY A 62 4.45 -5.63 -6.47
CA GLY A 62 4.99 -6.92 -6.03
C GLY A 62 5.94 -6.78 -4.86
N ASN A 63 5.80 -7.62 -3.85
CA ASN A 63 6.58 -7.53 -2.62
C ASN A 63 8.08 -7.76 -2.88
N ASP A 64 8.46 -8.61 -3.82
CA ASP A 64 9.88 -8.78 -4.19
C ASP A 64 10.47 -7.49 -4.76
N ASN A 65 9.69 -6.77 -5.57
CA ASN A 65 10.11 -5.51 -6.17
C ASN A 65 10.15 -4.39 -5.14
N ILE A 66 9.16 -4.32 -4.24
CA ILE A 66 9.11 -3.32 -3.18
C ILE A 66 10.28 -3.52 -2.21
N HIS A 67 10.53 -4.76 -1.76
CA HIS A 67 11.68 -5.09 -0.92
C HIS A 67 13.00 -4.68 -1.59
N LEU A 68 13.18 -5.03 -2.87
CA LEU A 68 14.37 -4.64 -3.62
C LEU A 68 14.56 -3.13 -3.60
N LEU A 69 13.53 -2.35 -3.93
CA LEU A 69 13.62 -0.89 -3.99
C LEU A 69 13.90 -0.26 -2.62
N THR A 70 13.25 -0.74 -1.56
CA THR A 70 13.41 -0.16 -0.22
C THR A 70 14.71 -0.58 0.48
N SER A 71 15.29 -1.72 0.09
CA SER A 71 16.56 -2.22 0.69
C SER A 71 17.82 -1.48 0.19
N LEU A 72 17.72 -0.69 -0.89
CA LEU A 72 18.86 0.01 -1.48
C LEU A 72 19.31 1.24 -0.69
N GLY A 73 18.45 1.74 0.20
CA GLY A 73 18.72 2.91 1.00
C GLY A 73 17.45 3.42 1.70
N PRO A 74 17.57 4.42 2.58
CA PRO A 74 16.42 4.99 3.26
C PRO A 74 15.48 5.64 2.24
N ASN A 75 14.21 5.24 2.28
CA ASN A 75 13.15 5.81 1.46
C ASN A 75 12.04 6.33 2.38
N GLU A 76 11.58 7.56 2.17
CA GLU A 76 10.35 8.04 2.80
C GLU A 76 9.13 7.42 2.11
N LEU A 77 8.03 7.29 2.86
CA LEU A 77 6.74 6.85 2.32
C LEU A 77 5.75 8.01 2.31
N ARG A 78 5.00 8.09 1.22
CA ARG A 78 3.81 8.91 1.10
C ARG A 78 2.62 8.05 0.68
N VAL A 79 1.49 8.26 1.35
CA VAL A 79 0.18 7.73 0.97
C VAL A 79 -0.68 8.90 0.55
N ASP A 80 -1.17 8.88 -0.68
CA ASP A 80 -2.14 9.85 -1.20
C ASP A 80 -3.52 9.21 -1.32
N LEU A 81 -4.54 9.91 -0.82
CA LEU A 81 -5.92 9.45 -0.76
C LEU A 81 -6.85 10.52 -1.36
N ARG A 82 -7.87 10.08 -2.10
CA ARG A 82 -8.94 10.95 -2.60
C ARG A 82 -10.29 10.31 -2.37
N ASP A 83 -11.23 11.08 -1.83
CA ASP A 83 -12.60 10.63 -1.65
C ASP A 83 -13.46 10.94 -2.89
N PHE A 84 -14.70 10.43 -2.90
CA PHE A 84 -15.65 10.65 -4.01
C PHE A 84 -16.17 12.10 -4.09
N GLU A 85 -15.96 12.89 -3.03
CA GLU A 85 -16.27 14.32 -2.97
C GLU A 85 -15.09 15.20 -3.41
N ASN A 86 -14.03 14.59 -3.97
CA ASN A 86 -12.83 15.27 -4.47
C ASN A 86 -11.97 15.93 -3.37
N ASN A 87 -12.09 15.48 -2.11
CA ASN A 87 -11.18 15.90 -1.05
C ASN A 87 -9.90 15.06 -1.10
N TYR A 88 -8.76 15.74 -1.02
CA TYR A 88 -7.44 15.12 -1.02
C TYR A 88 -6.90 15.03 0.39
N GLN A 89 -6.40 13.86 0.75
CA GLN A 89 -5.73 13.61 2.02
C GLN A 89 -4.41 12.89 1.76
N PHE A 90 -3.44 13.05 2.66
CA PHE A 90 -2.19 12.32 2.57
C PHE A 90 -1.62 11.99 3.95
N ALA A 91 -0.68 11.05 4.00
CA ALA A 91 0.14 10.73 5.17
C ALA A 91 1.60 10.51 4.74
N ARG A 92 2.56 11.02 5.52
CA ARG A 92 4.01 10.86 5.29
C ARG A 92 4.69 10.20 6.47
N PHE A 93 5.64 9.31 6.17
CA PHE A 93 6.48 8.61 7.14
C PHE A 93 7.95 8.79 6.76
N SER A 94 8.81 8.95 7.76
CA SER A 94 10.23 9.28 7.55
C SER A 94 11.06 8.19 6.92
N SER A 95 10.66 6.93 7.11
CA SER A 95 11.22 5.80 6.40
C SER A 95 10.19 4.69 6.16
N PHE A 96 10.41 3.90 5.12
CA PHE A 96 9.62 2.72 4.79
C PHE A 96 10.51 1.67 4.13
N GLU A 97 10.45 0.48 4.69
CA GLU A 97 11.09 -0.72 4.17
C GLU A 97 10.17 -1.92 4.44
N ILE A 98 10.25 -2.91 3.57
CA ILE A 98 9.70 -4.24 3.85
C ILE A 98 10.84 -5.24 3.79
N ALA A 99 10.84 -6.20 4.71
CA ALA A 99 11.84 -7.25 4.76
C ALA A 99 11.72 -8.21 3.56
N GLU A 100 12.66 -9.16 3.46
CA GLU A 100 12.59 -10.22 2.45
C GLU A 100 11.48 -11.24 2.75
N GLU A 101 11.24 -12.17 1.81
CA GLU A 101 10.18 -13.18 1.93
C GLU A 101 10.37 -14.13 3.12
N THR A 102 11.61 -14.46 3.49
CA THR A 102 11.93 -15.31 4.65
C THR A 102 11.42 -14.71 5.96
N GLU A 103 11.36 -13.37 6.03
CA GLU A 103 10.78 -12.58 7.10
C GLU A 103 9.35 -12.10 6.77
N LYS A 104 8.69 -12.75 5.81
CA LYS A 104 7.29 -12.52 5.41
C LYS A 104 6.99 -11.08 5.05
N TYR A 105 7.94 -10.39 4.40
CA TYR A 105 7.79 -9.00 3.98
C TYR A 105 7.41 -8.07 5.13
N ARG A 106 7.91 -8.34 6.34
CA ARG A 106 7.62 -7.56 7.55
C ARG A 106 7.82 -6.06 7.31
N LEU A 107 6.84 -5.26 7.73
CA LEU A 107 6.90 -3.80 7.62
C LEU A 107 7.91 -3.22 8.62
N ILE A 108 8.79 -2.35 8.14
CA ILE A 108 9.72 -1.55 8.93
C ILE A 108 9.41 -0.08 8.59
N LEU A 109 8.73 0.60 9.51
CA LEU A 109 8.23 1.96 9.32
C LEU A 109 8.90 2.94 10.27
N GLY A 110 9.31 4.09 9.75
CA GLY A 110 9.78 5.23 10.53
C GLY A 110 8.64 6.07 11.11
N ASP A 111 9.01 7.16 11.77
CA ASP A 111 8.05 8.07 12.40
C ASP A 111 7.07 8.68 11.41
N PHE A 112 5.81 8.81 11.81
CA PHE A 112 4.84 9.65 11.13
C PHE A 112 5.30 11.11 11.16
N ILE A 113 5.44 11.74 9.99
CA ILE A 113 5.89 13.12 9.85
C ILE A 113 4.69 14.07 9.96
N ASN A 114 3.76 13.96 9.01
CA ASN A 114 2.57 14.78 8.91
C ASN A 114 1.59 14.20 7.88
N GLY A 115 0.41 14.83 7.78
CA GLY A 115 -0.56 14.50 6.74
C GLY A 115 -1.99 14.74 7.18
N THR A 116 -2.82 15.22 6.27
CA THR A 116 -4.25 15.48 6.54
C THR A 116 -5.10 14.21 6.66
N ALA A 117 -4.55 13.04 6.29
CA ALA A 117 -5.19 11.74 6.51
C ALA A 117 -5.01 11.24 7.96
N GLY A 118 -4.10 11.84 8.73
CA GLY A 118 -3.66 11.30 10.02
C GLY A 118 -2.88 9.99 9.87
N ASP A 119 -2.52 9.38 11.00
CA ASP A 119 -1.75 8.13 11.04
C ASP A 119 -2.68 6.92 11.16
N SER A 120 -2.62 6.00 10.21
CA SER A 120 -3.24 4.67 10.28
C SER A 120 -2.27 3.60 9.76
N LEU A 121 -0.96 3.78 9.92
CA LEU A 121 0.04 2.79 9.51
C LEU A 121 1.04 2.44 10.61
N THR A 122 1.29 3.32 11.58
CA THR A 122 2.23 3.04 12.68
C THR A 122 1.84 1.80 13.49
N GLU A 123 0.54 1.52 13.68
CA GLU A 123 0.09 0.30 14.37
C GLU A 123 0.45 -1.01 13.62
N HIS A 124 0.75 -0.91 12.33
CA HIS A 124 1.16 -2.03 11.49
C HIS A 124 2.68 -2.25 11.48
N ASN A 125 3.45 -1.36 12.10
CA ASN A 125 4.91 -1.47 12.13
C ASN A 125 5.35 -2.78 12.80
N GLY A 126 6.32 -3.46 12.19
CA GLY A 126 6.82 -4.76 12.64
C GLY A 126 5.91 -5.95 12.33
N MET A 127 4.74 -5.75 11.71
CA MET A 127 3.85 -6.85 11.34
C MET A 127 4.27 -7.50 10.03
N MET A 128 4.07 -8.82 9.96
CA MET A 128 4.29 -9.61 8.75
C MET A 128 3.14 -9.39 7.77
N PHE A 129 3.43 -9.52 6.48
CA PHE A 129 2.40 -9.43 5.44
C PHE A 129 1.50 -10.68 5.49
N THR A 130 0.20 -10.51 5.27
CA THR A 130 -0.80 -11.58 5.34
C THR A 130 -1.72 -11.50 4.13
N THR A 131 -1.96 -12.67 3.50
CA THR A 131 -2.95 -12.89 2.43
C THR A 131 -3.95 -13.94 2.88
N HIS A 132 -5.04 -14.12 2.13
CA HIS A 132 -6.09 -15.08 2.50
C HIS A 132 -5.60 -16.54 2.58
N ASP A 133 -4.50 -16.88 1.89
CA ASP A 133 -3.88 -18.20 1.84
C ASP A 133 -2.59 -18.32 2.68
N SER A 134 -2.11 -17.23 3.27
CA SER A 134 -0.93 -17.20 4.14
C SER A 134 -1.17 -16.26 5.33
N ASP A 135 -1.64 -16.84 6.43
CA ASP A 135 -1.93 -16.13 7.68
C ASP A 135 -0.67 -15.94 8.54
N ASN A 136 -0.19 -14.69 8.62
CA ASN A 136 0.95 -14.30 9.45
C ASN A 136 0.60 -13.18 10.44
N ASP A 137 -0.70 -12.95 10.69
CA ASP A 137 -1.16 -11.90 11.61
C ASP A 137 -1.19 -12.39 13.08
N LEU A 138 -1.55 -11.49 14.01
CA LEU A 138 -1.59 -11.80 15.45
C LEU A 138 -3.02 -12.06 15.94
N SER A 139 -3.99 -12.17 15.03
CA SER A 139 -5.37 -12.46 15.37
C SER A 139 -5.62 -13.96 15.51
N ILE A 140 -6.77 -14.30 16.09
CA ILE A 140 -7.28 -15.67 16.13
C ILE A 140 -8.02 -16.06 14.84
N VAL A 141 -8.39 -15.06 14.03
CA VAL A 141 -9.03 -15.23 12.73
C VAL A 141 -8.08 -14.72 11.66
N ASN A 142 -8.15 -15.29 10.46
CA ASN A 142 -7.38 -14.76 9.34
C ASN A 142 -7.92 -13.36 8.96
N CYS A 143 -7.14 -12.32 9.25
CA CYS A 143 -7.54 -10.94 9.00
C CYS A 143 -7.74 -10.66 7.50
N ALA A 144 -6.88 -11.22 6.64
CA ALA A 144 -7.00 -11.07 5.19
C ALA A 144 -8.32 -11.66 4.66
N GLY A 145 -8.68 -12.87 5.12
CA GLY A 145 -9.95 -13.50 4.76
C GLY A 145 -11.17 -12.72 5.29
N THR A 146 -11.07 -12.17 6.50
CA THR A 146 -12.15 -11.43 7.16
C THR A 146 -12.39 -10.05 6.54
N PHE A 147 -11.31 -9.30 6.25
CA PHE A 147 -11.36 -7.93 5.75
C PHE A 147 -11.07 -7.83 4.24
N GLN A 148 -11.08 -8.96 3.54
CA GLN A 148 -11.10 -9.06 2.08
C GLN A 148 -9.98 -8.25 1.41
N GLY A 149 -8.75 -8.42 1.90
CA GLY A 149 -7.58 -7.72 1.39
C GLY A 149 -6.28 -8.47 1.72
N ALA A 150 -5.15 -7.80 1.51
CA ALA A 150 -3.85 -8.27 1.95
C ALA A 150 -3.02 -7.10 2.48
N TRP A 151 -2.44 -7.28 3.66
CA TRP A 151 -1.80 -6.20 4.39
C TRP A 151 -0.85 -6.72 5.47
N TRP A 152 -0.11 -5.80 6.09
CA TRP A 152 0.61 -6.07 7.33
C TRP A 152 -0.35 -6.10 8.53
N TYR A 153 -1.31 -7.03 8.52
CA TYR A 153 -2.35 -7.11 9.54
C TYR A 153 -1.76 -7.40 10.94
N ARG A 154 -2.36 -6.78 11.96
CA ARG A 154 -2.06 -7.02 13.38
C ARG A 154 -3.17 -7.82 14.05
N ASN A 155 -4.24 -7.13 14.50
CA ASN A 155 -5.46 -7.76 15.02
C ASN A 155 -6.66 -6.77 14.95
N CYS A 156 -7.15 -6.38 13.78
CA CYS A 156 -6.62 -6.68 12.45
C CYS A 156 -5.97 -5.45 11.80
N HIS A 157 -6.66 -4.30 11.73
CA HIS A 157 -6.09 -3.14 11.08
C HIS A 157 -6.67 -1.78 11.49
N VAL A 158 -5.90 -0.74 11.19
CA VAL A 158 -6.35 0.66 11.12
C VAL A 158 -6.29 1.22 9.68
N SER A 159 -5.58 0.56 8.76
CA SER A 159 -5.64 0.80 7.31
C SER A 159 -5.84 -0.49 6.51
N ASN A 160 -6.53 -0.42 5.38
CA ASN A 160 -6.78 -1.57 4.50
C ASN A 160 -6.84 -1.13 3.03
N LEU A 161 -5.76 -0.51 2.52
CA LEU A 161 -5.75 0.11 1.19
C LEU A 161 -5.85 -0.92 0.03
N ASN A 162 -5.62 -2.18 0.34
CA ASN A 162 -5.77 -3.33 -0.56
C ASN A 162 -7.11 -4.07 -0.38
N GLY A 163 -8.04 -3.51 0.40
CA GLY A 163 -9.37 -4.06 0.56
C GLY A 163 -10.24 -3.92 -0.70
N LEU A 164 -11.51 -4.29 -0.54
CA LEU A 164 -12.54 -4.19 -1.56
C LEU A 164 -12.75 -2.74 -2.02
N TYR A 165 -13.03 -2.56 -3.30
CA TYR A 165 -13.34 -1.26 -3.85
C TYR A 165 -14.84 -0.97 -3.71
N LEU A 166 -15.25 -0.30 -2.62
CA LEU A 166 -16.67 -0.19 -2.20
C LEU A 166 -17.32 1.17 -2.48
N ASN A 167 -16.70 2.01 -3.31
CA ASN A 167 -17.29 3.26 -3.80
C ASN A 167 -17.85 4.21 -2.72
N GLY A 168 -17.06 4.53 -1.69
CA GLY A 168 -17.45 5.46 -0.64
C GLY A 168 -18.06 4.76 0.58
N VAL A 169 -19.19 5.24 1.07
CA VAL A 169 -19.83 4.72 2.30
C VAL A 169 -20.31 3.29 2.10
N HIS A 170 -19.98 2.39 3.04
CA HIS A 170 -20.37 0.99 2.99
C HIS A 170 -20.75 0.45 4.38
N GLU A 171 -21.63 -0.55 4.43
CA GLU A 171 -22.10 -1.15 5.70
C GLU A 171 -21.07 -2.09 6.34
N SER A 172 -20.28 -2.77 5.51
CA SER A 172 -19.27 -3.75 5.95
C SER A 172 -18.19 -3.09 6.80
N PHE A 173 -17.91 -3.61 7.99
CA PHE A 173 -16.89 -3.00 8.83
C PHE A 173 -15.49 -3.34 8.33
N GLY A 174 -14.72 -2.35 7.88
CA GLY A 174 -13.28 -2.49 7.60
C GLY A 174 -12.87 -3.16 6.28
N ALA A 175 -13.82 -3.68 5.48
CA ALA A 175 -13.50 -4.46 4.28
C ALA A 175 -13.07 -3.63 3.06
N GLY A 176 -13.41 -2.33 3.00
CA GLY A 176 -13.08 -1.43 1.89
C GLY A 176 -11.63 -0.92 1.84
N VAL A 177 -11.32 -0.05 0.86
CA VAL A 177 -10.08 0.76 0.79
C VAL A 177 -10.10 1.82 1.90
N ASN A 178 -9.78 1.41 3.14
CA ASN A 178 -10.03 2.22 4.32
C ASN A 178 -8.73 2.82 4.91
N TRP A 179 -8.85 4.03 5.46
CA TRP A 179 -7.84 4.68 6.30
C TRP A 179 -8.54 5.30 7.51
N SER A 180 -8.39 4.68 8.69
CA SER A 180 -9.30 4.92 9.81
C SER A 180 -9.25 6.33 10.39
N SER A 181 -8.06 6.94 10.49
CA SER A 181 -7.89 8.32 10.96
C SER A 181 -8.35 9.38 9.94
N GLY A 182 -8.62 8.97 8.70
CA GLY A 182 -9.18 9.82 7.65
C GLY A 182 -10.71 9.79 7.66
N LYS A 183 -11.32 8.80 7.00
CA LYS A 183 -12.80 8.66 6.90
C LYS A 183 -13.37 7.47 7.68
N GLY A 184 -12.61 6.90 8.62
CA GLY A 184 -13.07 5.78 9.44
C GLY A 184 -13.00 4.42 8.72
N ARG A 185 -13.76 3.45 9.23
CA ARG A 185 -13.74 2.05 8.75
C ARG A 185 -14.93 1.67 7.86
N GLN A 186 -15.81 2.62 7.56
CA GLN A 186 -17.03 2.45 6.77
C GLN A 186 -17.06 3.37 5.54
N TYR A 187 -15.88 3.83 5.10
CA TYR A 187 -15.70 4.62 3.88
C TYR A 187 -14.51 4.09 3.09
N SER A 188 -14.76 3.63 1.87
CA SER A 188 -13.74 3.20 0.91
C SER A 188 -13.35 4.37 0.02
N TYR A 189 -12.08 4.77 0.05
CA TYR A 189 -11.55 5.84 -0.80
C TYR A 189 -11.71 5.53 -2.29
N TRP A 190 -11.84 6.59 -3.09
CA TRP A 190 -11.86 6.51 -4.55
C TRP A 190 -10.44 6.27 -5.09
N LEU A 191 -9.47 7.09 -4.66
CA LEU A 191 -8.07 6.92 -5.02
C LEU A 191 -7.24 6.56 -3.80
N SER A 192 -6.33 5.60 -3.98
CA SER A 192 -5.24 5.30 -3.06
C SER A 192 -3.97 5.13 -3.88
N GLU A 193 -2.92 5.86 -3.52
CA GLU A 193 -1.57 5.66 -4.06
C GLU A 193 -0.57 5.57 -2.90
N MET A 194 0.24 4.51 -2.90
CA MET A 194 1.40 4.42 -2.02
C MET A 194 2.67 4.55 -2.83
N LYS A 195 3.57 5.43 -2.38
CA LYS A 195 4.76 5.82 -3.14
C LYS A 195 5.95 6.11 -2.24
N ILE A 196 7.14 5.77 -2.72
CA ILE A 196 8.41 5.93 -2.01
C ILE A 196 9.35 6.88 -2.74
N ARG A 197 10.22 7.56 -1.99
CA ARG A 197 11.27 8.42 -2.51
C ARG A 197 12.51 8.33 -1.63
N PRO A 198 13.73 8.25 -2.19
CA PRO A 198 14.95 8.30 -1.39
C PRO A 198 15.07 9.58 -0.55
N VAL A 199 15.58 9.45 0.67
CA VAL A 199 15.83 10.58 1.61
C VAL A 199 17.30 11.00 1.57
#